data_AF-A0A8H5S3K5-F1
#
_entry.id   AF-A0A8H5S3K5-F1
#
_cell.length_a   1.000
_cell.length_b   1.000
_cell.length_c   1.000
_cell.angle_alpha   90.00
_cell.angle_beta   90.00
_cell.angle_gamma   90.00
#
_symmetry.space_group_name_H-M   'P 1'
#
loop_
_entity.id
_entity.type
_entity.pdbx_description
1 polymer ?
#
loop_
_entity_poly.entity_id
_entity_poly.type
_entity_poly.pdbx_seq_one_letter_code
_entity_poly.pdbx_strand_id
1 'polypeptide(L)'
;MRLTHPALLLALCQIASASPCKPSSSVTFSAPTSTDNESASSATETSTALSVETGSSTVSHDATLTASETSSTSDLSISTTFVSTSNAETTTSVEVTTTLEATTDLSTIVDETRTTFESETSATLISTTTAEASTTTAAEPEIPSNRVLNPGFEDALVAPWQFMSGSLSPSSSEVHTGAQAGFFTGTAPLTSLMGSKQMINPAWITPGKSYKFSAWVHITDTINCGYRTIVCGHGNGQGTTSAVGFIGNTADFALASVTCSWTQAQWEAGPSVQIRSYCSGFSFYMDDATLEEVETLG
;
A
#
# COMPACT_ATOMS: atom_id res chain seq x y z
N MET A 1 -8.63 -32.16 -62.77
CA MET A 1 -8.94 -33.47 -62.17
C MET A 1 -8.67 -33.34 -60.68
N ARG A 2 -9.66 -32.99 -59.85
CA ARG A 2 -10.42 -33.88 -58.94
C ARG A 2 -9.55 -34.93 -58.22
N LEU A 3 -9.39 -34.78 -56.90
CA LEU A 3 -9.81 -35.71 -55.83
C LEU A 3 -9.48 -35.05 -54.45
N THR A 4 -10.47 -34.58 -53.66
CA THR A 4 -11.19 -35.23 -52.53
C THR A 4 -10.51 -35.15 -51.15
N HIS A 5 -11.14 -34.31 -50.29
CA HIS A 5 -11.31 -34.28 -48.81
C HIS A 5 -11.07 -35.58 -47.98
N PRO A 6 -11.30 -35.58 -46.64
CA PRO A 6 -10.71 -34.81 -45.53
C PRO A 6 -10.32 -35.77 -44.36
N ALA A 7 -9.72 -35.30 -43.26
CA ALA A 7 -9.72 -36.07 -42.01
C ALA A 7 -9.83 -35.17 -40.77
N LEU A 8 -10.95 -35.39 -40.09
CA LEU A 8 -11.50 -34.78 -38.90
C LEU A 8 -10.91 -35.52 -37.69
N LEU A 9 -10.29 -34.81 -36.74
CA LEU A 9 -9.87 -35.38 -35.46
C LEU A 9 -10.62 -34.66 -34.32
N LEU A 10 -11.74 -35.26 -33.90
CA LEU A 10 -12.36 -34.99 -32.61
C LEU A 10 -11.60 -35.75 -31.52
N ALA A 11 -10.98 -35.03 -30.59
CA ALA A 11 -10.47 -35.59 -29.35
C ALA A 11 -11.51 -35.40 -28.24
N LEU A 12 -12.02 -36.51 -27.72
CA LEU A 12 -12.87 -36.56 -26.52
C LEU A 12 -12.01 -36.28 -25.28
N CYS A 13 -12.32 -35.21 -24.54
CA CYS A 13 -11.83 -35.01 -23.17
C CYS A 13 -12.83 -35.62 -22.19
N GLN A 14 -12.38 -36.66 -21.48
CA GLN A 14 -13.14 -37.40 -20.47
C GLN A 14 -13.28 -36.59 -19.18
N ILE A 15 -14.46 -36.67 -18.60
CA ILE A 15 -14.93 -35.94 -17.42
C ILE A 15 -14.40 -36.68 -16.19
N ALA A 16 -13.56 -36.02 -15.38
CA ALA A 16 -13.14 -36.53 -14.08
C ALA A 16 -14.09 -36.02 -12.98
N SER A 17 -14.95 -36.91 -12.50
CA SER A 17 -15.80 -36.69 -11.32
C SER A 17 -15.01 -37.02 -10.05
N ALA A 18 -14.67 -36.01 -9.24
CA ALA A 18 -14.16 -36.21 -7.89
C ALA A 18 -15.31 -36.04 -6.87
N SER A 19 -15.46 -37.04 -6.01
CA SER A 19 -16.53 -37.17 -5.01
C SER A 19 -16.37 -36.20 -3.82
N PRO A 20 -17.46 -35.80 -3.14
CA PRO A 20 -17.38 -34.94 -1.95
C PRO A 20 -16.85 -35.69 -0.72
N CYS A 21 -15.86 -35.11 -0.06
CA CYS A 21 -15.43 -35.51 1.28
C CYS A 21 -16.51 -35.15 2.31
N LYS A 22 -16.87 -36.13 3.14
CA LYS A 22 -17.76 -36.02 4.30
C LYS A 22 -16.95 -35.52 5.51
N PRO A 23 -17.30 -34.40 6.16
CA PRO A 23 -16.80 -34.10 7.49
C PRO A 23 -17.65 -34.82 8.55
N SER A 24 -16.98 -35.60 9.39
CA SER A 24 -17.54 -36.07 10.67
C SER A 24 -17.47 -34.95 11.69
N SER A 25 -18.62 -34.65 12.29
CA SER A 25 -18.76 -33.78 13.45
C SER A 25 -18.27 -34.49 14.71
N SER A 26 -17.47 -33.80 15.54
CA SER A 26 -17.44 -34.01 16.99
C SER A 26 -16.98 -32.74 17.71
N VAL A 27 -17.95 -31.97 18.17
CA VAL A 27 -17.88 -31.04 19.32
C VAL A 27 -18.49 -31.87 20.48
N THR A 28 -18.12 -31.85 21.76
CA THR A 28 -17.88 -30.74 22.69
C THR A 28 -17.46 -31.35 24.07
N PHE A 29 -16.46 -30.75 24.73
CA PHE A 29 -16.35 -30.46 26.20
C PHE A 29 -16.24 -31.57 27.28
N SER A 30 -15.14 -31.51 28.06
CA SER A 30 -15.07 -30.91 29.42
C SER A 30 -13.88 -31.46 30.24
N ALA A 31 -12.95 -30.58 30.62
CA ALA A 31 -12.19 -30.66 31.88
C ALA A 31 -13.02 -29.91 32.98
N PRO A 32 -12.75 -30.00 34.31
CA PRO A 32 -11.53 -30.42 34.99
C PRO A 32 -11.74 -31.32 36.23
N THR A 33 -10.65 -31.87 36.79
CA THR A 33 -10.63 -32.34 38.19
C THR A 33 -9.39 -31.78 38.88
N SER A 34 -9.63 -30.86 39.80
CA SER A 34 -8.68 -30.28 40.74
C SER A 34 -8.56 -31.15 41.98
N THR A 35 -7.32 -31.29 42.49
CA THR A 35 -6.97 -32.00 43.72
C THR A 35 -7.14 -31.08 44.93
N ASP A 36 -7.73 -31.64 45.99
CA ASP A 36 -7.89 -31.06 47.33
C ASP A 36 -6.56 -30.71 48.02
N ASN A 37 -6.52 -29.63 48.81
CA ASN A 37 -5.97 -29.67 50.17
C ASN A 37 -6.39 -28.49 51.09
N GLU A 38 -6.78 -28.87 52.31
CA GLU A 38 -6.75 -28.17 53.62
C GLU A 38 -7.51 -26.86 53.95
N SER A 39 -8.59 -27.04 54.71
CA SER A 39 -8.86 -26.52 56.08
C SER A 39 -8.45 -25.09 56.50
N ALA A 40 -9.43 -24.23 56.84
CA ALA A 40 -9.86 -23.97 58.22
C ALA A 40 -10.78 -22.73 58.36
N SER A 41 -11.99 -22.98 58.87
CA SER A 41 -12.88 -22.17 59.72
C SER A 41 -12.78 -20.63 59.76
N SER A 42 -13.87 -19.95 59.38
CA SER A 42 -14.57 -19.00 60.28
C SER A 42 -15.98 -18.70 59.74
N ALA A 43 -16.95 -18.82 60.64
CA ALA A 43 -18.37 -18.56 60.40
C ALA A 43 -18.67 -17.07 60.19
N THR A 44 -19.70 -16.75 59.40
CA THR A 44 -20.86 -15.92 59.80
C THR A 44 -21.95 -16.05 58.74
N GLU A 45 -23.15 -16.41 59.20
CA GLU A 45 -24.39 -16.58 58.45
C GLU A 45 -24.93 -15.25 57.93
N THR A 46 -25.60 -15.23 56.78
CA THR A 46 -26.93 -14.59 56.60
C THR A 46 -27.54 -15.06 55.27
N SER A 47 -28.76 -15.59 55.39
CA SER A 47 -29.65 -16.12 54.35
C SER A 47 -30.14 -15.06 53.34
N THR A 48 -30.56 -15.47 52.13
CA THR A 48 -31.95 -15.28 51.61
C THR A 48 -32.13 -16.04 50.27
N ALA A 49 -33.34 -16.60 50.14
CA ALA A 49 -33.93 -17.50 49.13
C ALA A 49 -33.70 -17.13 47.64
N LEU A 50 -33.52 -18.08 46.71
CA LEU A 50 -34.48 -19.07 46.15
C LEU A 50 -35.61 -18.41 45.34
N SER A 51 -35.51 -18.50 44.00
CA SER A 51 -36.65 -18.62 43.09
C SER A 51 -36.21 -19.20 41.74
N VAL A 52 -36.74 -20.38 41.48
CA VAL A 52 -36.81 -21.08 40.19
C VAL A 52 -37.92 -20.42 39.38
N GLU A 53 -37.71 -20.18 38.09
CA GLU A 53 -38.80 -20.30 37.12
C GLU A 53 -38.31 -20.87 35.79
N THR A 54 -38.95 -21.98 35.46
CA THR A 54 -38.97 -22.70 34.20
C THR A 54 -39.93 -21.97 33.27
N GLY A 55 -39.49 -21.61 32.06
CA GLY A 55 -40.35 -20.94 31.07
C GLY A 55 -40.07 -21.44 29.66
N SER A 56 -40.61 -22.61 29.34
CA SER A 56 -40.76 -23.12 27.98
C SER A 56 -41.71 -22.24 27.18
N SER A 57 -41.35 -21.87 25.94
CA SER A 57 -42.33 -21.46 24.92
C SER A 57 -41.79 -21.73 23.53
N THR A 58 -42.28 -22.83 22.97
CA THR A 58 -42.37 -23.11 21.54
C THR A 58 -43.38 -22.15 20.90
N VAL A 59 -42.98 -21.38 19.89
CA VAL A 59 -43.91 -20.85 18.89
C VAL A 59 -43.33 -21.11 17.50
N SER A 60 -44.03 -22.01 16.83
CA SER A 60 -43.96 -22.30 15.40
C SER A 60 -44.73 -21.22 14.66
N HIS A 61 -44.12 -20.60 13.65
CA HIS A 61 -44.86 -19.97 12.55
C HIS A 61 -44.25 -20.38 11.21
N ASP A 62 -44.98 -21.29 10.59
CA ASP A 62 -45.04 -21.57 9.17
C ASP A 62 -45.51 -20.32 8.41
N ALA A 63 -44.77 -19.94 7.37
CA ALA A 63 -45.22 -18.99 6.36
C ALA A 63 -44.59 -19.40 5.01
N THR A 64 -45.42 -20.04 4.20
CA THR A 64 -45.15 -20.51 2.85
C THR A 64 -45.42 -19.40 1.81
N LEU A 65 -44.65 -19.45 0.70
CA LEU A 65 -44.87 -18.84 -0.63
C LEU A 65 -44.75 -17.30 -0.72
N THR A 66 -43.95 -16.75 -1.62
CA THR A 66 -44.34 -16.60 -3.03
C THR A 66 -43.11 -16.32 -3.90
N ALA A 67 -42.95 -17.09 -4.97
CA ALA A 67 -42.01 -16.82 -6.06
C ALA A 67 -42.50 -15.62 -6.88
N SER A 68 -41.60 -14.70 -7.20
CA SER A 68 -41.82 -13.69 -8.24
C SER A 68 -40.69 -13.80 -9.24
N GLU A 69 -40.98 -14.42 -10.37
CA GLU A 69 -40.16 -14.39 -11.58
C GLU A 69 -40.19 -12.95 -12.12
N THR A 70 -39.02 -12.38 -12.41
CA THR A 70 -38.93 -11.18 -13.26
C THR A 70 -37.97 -11.49 -14.39
N SER A 71 -38.55 -11.89 -15.51
CA SER A 71 -37.91 -11.95 -16.81
C SER A 71 -37.63 -10.53 -17.28
N SER A 72 -36.36 -10.16 -17.34
CA SER A 72 -35.89 -8.96 -18.05
C SER A 72 -35.02 -9.41 -19.22
N THR A 73 -35.64 -9.46 -20.40
CA THR A 73 -34.95 -9.53 -21.69
C THR A 73 -34.39 -8.15 -22.01
N SER A 74 -33.07 -8.00 -22.01
CA SER A 74 -32.39 -6.84 -22.60
C SER A 74 -31.60 -7.30 -23.80
N ASP A 75 -32.18 -7.09 -24.98
CA ASP A 75 -31.50 -7.15 -26.27
C ASP A 75 -30.52 -5.98 -26.34
N LEU A 76 -29.22 -6.28 -26.29
CA LEU A 76 -28.17 -5.32 -26.63
C LEU A 76 -27.65 -5.66 -28.03
N SER A 77 -28.14 -4.93 -29.03
CA SER A 77 -27.66 -4.99 -30.40
C SER A 77 -26.26 -4.37 -30.51
N ILE A 78 -25.28 -5.21 -30.84
CA ILE A 78 -23.93 -4.79 -31.20
C ILE A 78 -23.98 -4.32 -32.66
N SER A 79 -23.81 -3.02 -32.88
CA SER A 79 -23.55 -2.45 -34.20
C SER A 79 -22.05 -2.24 -34.38
N THR A 80 -21.38 -3.21 -35.01
CA THR A 80 -20.00 -3.05 -35.51
C THR A 80 -20.06 -2.38 -36.87
N THR A 81 -19.75 -1.09 -36.93
CA THR A 81 -19.46 -0.41 -38.20
C THR A 81 -18.00 -0.64 -38.55
N PHE A 82 -17.76 -1.56 -39.49
CA PHE A 82 -16.49 -1.63 -40.21
C PHE A 82 -16.44 -0.45 -41.19
N VAL A 83 -15.47 0.44 -41.03
CA VAL A 83 -15.03 1.35 -42.08
C VAL A 83 -13.54 1.12 -42.31
N SER A 84 -13.24 0.51 -43.45
CA SER A 84 -11.92 0.52 -44.06
C SER A 84 -11.77 1.80 -44.91
N THR A 85 -10.65 2.50 -44.78
CA THR A 85 -10.14 3.47 -45.75
C THR A 85 -8.63 3.59 -45.47
N SER A 86 -7.75 2.90 -46.19
CA SER A 86 -7.21 3.20 -47.53
C SER A 86 -6.33 4.46 -47.57
N ASN A 87 -5.03 4.21 -47.75
CA ASN A 87 -4.00 5.00 -48.43
C ASN A 87 -3.66 6.41 -47.90
N ALA A 88 -2.39 6.67 -47.57
CA ALA A 88 -1.37 7.03 -48.56
C ALA A 88 -0.02 7.31 -47.87
N GLU A 89 1.05 6.92 -48.55
CA GLU A 89 2.44 7.32 -48.33
C GLU A 89 2.57 8.85 -48.33
N THR A 90 3.46 9.42 -47.51
CA THR A 90 4.39 10.47 -47.95
C THR A 90 5.57 10.56 -46.97
N THR A 91 6.75 10.27 -47.49
CA THR A 91 8.09 10.63 -47.01
C THR A 91 8.24 12.13 -46.77
N THR A 92 8.85 12.59 -45.67
CA THR A 92 9.79 13.73 -45.73
C THR A 92 10.76 13.67 -44.54
N SER A 93 12.02 13.47 -44.91
CA SER A 93 13.23 13.70 -44.13
C SER A 93 13.42 15.20 -43.90
N VAL A 94 13.75 15.62 -42.67
CA VAL A 94 14.65 16.76 -42.43
C VAL A 94 15.43 16.50 -41.15
N GLU A 95 16.70 16.12 -41.31
CA GLU A 95 17.76 16.41 -40.34
C GLU A 95 18.00 17.92 -40.31
N VAL A 96 18.10 18.51 -39.11
CA VAL A 96 18.86 19.74 -38.93
C VAL A 96 19.83 19.54 -37.78
N THR A 97 21.05 19.21 -38.17
CA THR A 97 22.29 19.41 -37.42
C THR A 97 22.55 20.92 -37.32
N THR A 98 22.88 21.43 -36.14
CA THR A 98 23.71 22.63 -36.06
C THR A 98 24.63 22.55 -34.85
N THR A 99 25.90 22.67 -35.17
CA THR A 99 27.10 22.57 -34.35
C THR A 99 27.82 23.91 -34.49
N LEU A 100 28.68 24.25 -33.51
CA LEU A 100 29.59 25.41 -33.43
C LEU A 100 28.90 26.72 -32.97
N GLU A 101 29.49 27.59 -32.15
CA GLU A 101 30.90 27.80 -31.85
C GLU A 101 31.08 28.56 -30.52
N ALA A 102 32.24 28.38 -29.88
CA ALA A 102 32.72 29.17 -28.75
C ALA A 102 33.42 30.45 -29.26
N THR A 103 33.31 31.59 -28.55
CA THR A 103 34.40 32.56 -28.37
C THR A 103 34.04 33.67 -27.35
N THR A 104 34.91 33.82 -26.35
CA THR A 104 35.51 35.03 -25.78
C THR A 104 34.88 36.39 -26.13
N ASP A 105 34.52 37.24 -25.16
CA ASP A 105 35.38 38.37 -24.78
C ASP A 105 34.92 39.19 -23.56
N LEU A 106 35.96 39.74 -22.93
CA LEU A 106 36.04 40.61 -21.77
C LEU A 106 35.35 41.97 -22.01
N SER A 107 34.58 42.48 -21.05
CA SER A 107 34.47 43.94 -20.88
C SER A 107 34.30 44.34 -19.41
N THR A 108 35.29 45.11 -19.01
CA THR A 108 35.47 45.88 -17.80
C THR A 108 34.41 46.99 -17.74
N ILE A 109 33.69 47.12 -16.63
CA ILE A 109 33.09 48.41 -16.25
C ILE A 109 33.72 48.84 -14.93
N VAL A 110 34.53 49.87 -15.07
CA VAL A 110 34.94 50.81 -14.04
C VAL A 110 33.69 51.55 -13.58
N ASP A 111 33.38 51.52 -12.29
CA ASP A 111 32.67 52.64 -11.69
C ASP A 111 33.36 53.05 -10.39
N GLU A 112 33.93 54.24 -10.43
CA GLU A 112 34.53 54.94 -9.31
C GLU A 112 33.42 55.52 -8.45
N THR A 113 33.36 55.13 -7.18
CA THR A 113 32.79 56.01 -6.15
C THR A 113 33.82 56.24 -5.05
N ARG A 114 34.58 57.31 -5.27
CA ARG A 114 35.41 58.02 -4.30
C ARG A 114 34.53 58.50 -3.14
N THR A 115 34.74 57.92 -1.95
CA THR A 115 34.33 58.55 -0.69
C THR A 115 35.57 58.76 0.17
N THR A 116 35.89 60.03 0.37
CA THR A 116 37.00 60.52 1.18
C THR A 116 36.55 60.59 2.64
N PHE A 117 37.24 59.88 3.52
CA PHE A 117 37.26 60.17 4.96
C PHE A 117 38.71 60.14 5.43
N GLU A 118 39.24 61.30 5.80
CA GLU A 118 40.42 61.45 6.63
C GLU A 118 40.01 61.35 8.10
N SER A 119 40.64 60.47 8.89
CA SER A 119 41.00 60.78 10.27
C SER A 119 41.96 59.74 10.87
N GLU A 120 43.16 60.25 11.15
CA GLU A 120 44.03 60.04 12.30
C GLU A 120 44.18 58.63 12.94
N THR A 121 45.32 58.03 12.65
CA THR A 121 46.33 57.52 13.59
C THR A 121 45.87 56.98 14.96
N SER A 122 45.90 55.65 15.12
CA SER A 122 46.47 55.03 16.32
C SER A 122 46.87 53.58 16.03
N ALA A 123 48.17 53.30 16.10
CA ALA A 123 48.75 51.99 15.83
C ALA A 123 48.42 51.01 16.98
N THR A 124 47.63 49.98 16.69
CA THR A 124 47.46 48.81 17.55
C THR A 124 47.82 47.56 16.74
N LEU A 125 48.88 46.87 17.14
CA LEU A 125 49.31 45.60 16.57
C LEU A 125 48.30 44.52 16.97
N ILE A 126 47.33 44.24 16.09
CA ILE A 126 46.42 43.11 16.24
C ILE A 126 47.08 41.92 15.55
N SER A 127 47.55 40.94 16.33
CA SER A 127 48.02 39.66 15.83
C SER A 127 46.88 38.95 15.10
N THR A 128 46.96 38.88 13.78
CA THR A 128 46.06 38.12 12.93
C THR A 128 46.35 36.63 13.11
N THR A 129 45.63 35.96 14.00
CA THR A 129 45.60 34.50 14.04
C THR A 129 44.75 34.00 12.87
N THR A 130 45.42 33.57 11.81
CA THR A 130 44.81 32.80 10.72
C THR A 130 44.20 31.54 11.32
N ALA A 131 42.87 31.53 11.46
CA ALA A 131 42.14 30.32 11.80
C ALA A 131 42.30 29.34 10.63
N GLU A 132 42.98 28.22 10.87
CA GLU A 132 42.99 27.10 9.93
C GLU A 132 41.54 26.68 9.66
N ALA A 133 41.17 26.66 8.38
CA ALA A 133 39.87 26.18 7.94
C ALA A 133 39.76 24.69 8.28
N SER A 134 39.13 24.40 9.42
CA SER A 134 38.81 23.03 9.82
C SER A 134 37.93 22.41 8.73
N THR A 135 38.48 21.44 8.02
CA THR A 135 37.79 20.74 6.95
C THR A 135 36.78 19.79 7.59
N THR A 136 35.53 20.23 7.70
CA THR A 136 34.44 19.38 8.18
C THR A 136 34.08 18.41 7.06
N THR A 137 34.67 17.22 7.07
CA THR A 137 34.24 16.10 6.21
C THR A 137 32.80 15.76 6.59
N ALA A 138 31.84 16.10 5.74
CA ALA A 138 30.45 15.68 5.92
C ALA A 138 30.41 14.15 5.86
N ALA A 139 29.96 13.52 6.95
CA ALA A 139 29.72 12.09 6.97
C ALA A 139 28.63 11.74 5.94
N GLU A 140 28.82 10.65 5.21
CA GLU A 140 27.84 10.14 4.26
C GLU A 140 26.53 9.82 5.00
N PRO A 141 25.35 10.21 4.48
CA PRO A 141 24.09 9.99 5.15
C PRO A 141 23.85 8.48 5.36
N GLU A 142 23.63 8.08 6.60
CA GLU A 142 23.31 6.69 6.93
C GLU A 142 21.98 6.29 6.28
N ILE A 143 22.03 5.18 5.56
CA ILE A 143 20.88 4.61 4.88
C ILE A 143 20.23 3.57 5.81
N PRO A 144 18.96 3.73 6.21
CA PRO A 144 18.32 2.79 7.11
C PRO A 144 18.05 1.44 6.42
N SER A 145 18.13 0.34 7.18
CA SER A 145 17.81 -1.00 6.69
C SER A 145 16.36 -1.11 6.24
N ASN A 146 15.43 -0.64 7.07
CA ASN A 146 14.03 -0.42 6.70
C ASN A 146 13.82 1.05 6.32
N ARG A 147 13.34 1.27 5.10
CA ARG A 147 13.11 2.61 4.55
C ARG A 147 11.72 3.16 4.84
N VAL A 148 10.85 2.35 5.46
CA VAL A 148 9.55 2.77 5.99
C VAL A 148 9.73 3.29 7.41
N LEU A 149 9.16 4.47 7.68
CA LEU A 149 9.12 5.08 9.00
C LEU A 149 7.82 4.71 9.71
N ASN A 150 7.88 4.59 11.04
CA ASN A 150 6.75 4.15 11.87
C ASN A 150 6.04 2.90 11.28
N PRO A 151 6.79 1.79 11.07
CA PRO A 151 6.28 0.65 10.31
C PRO A 151 5.19 -0.14 11.04
N GLY A 152 5.18 -0.11 12.37
CA GLY A 152 4.21 -0.81 13.22
C GLY A 152 3.28 0.11 14.03
N PHE A 153 3.25 1.42 13.75
CA PHE A 153 2.33 2.36 14.43
C PHE A 153 2.49 2.46 15.96
N GLU A 154 3.68 2.11 16.47
CA GLU A 154 4.01 2.16 17.91
C GLU A 154 4.18 3.60 18.44
N ASP A 155 4.21 4.58 17.54
CA ASP A 155 4.18 5.99 17.90
C ASP A 155 2.73 6.46 18.13
N ALA A 156 2.56 7.43 19.03
CA ALA A 156 1.24 8.03 19.31
C ALA A 156 0.58 8.70 18.08
N LEU A 157 1.34 8.96 17.02
CA LEU A 157 0.88 9.56 15.77
C LEU A 157 1.09 8.57 14.62
N VAL A 158 0.19 8.61 13.62
CA VAL A 158 0.34 7.82 12.39
C VAL A 158 1.41 8.35 11.44
N ALA A 159 1.96 9.54 11.72
CA ALA A 159 2.97 10.14 10.86
C ALA A 159 4.19 9.21 10.73
N PRO A 160 4.84 9.15 9.56
CA PRO A 160 4.57 9.97 8.36
C PRO A 160 3.57 9.34 7.38
N TRP A 161 2.79 8.34 7.80
CA TRP A 161 1.73 7.81 6.97
C TRP A 161 0.61 8.83 6.76
N GLN A 162 0.04 8.79 5.57
CA GLN A 162 -1.04 9.64 5.10
C GLN A 162 -2.21 8.75 4.65
N PHE A 163 -3.43 9.23 4.82
CA PHE A 163 -4.61 8.57 4.31
C PHE A 163 -4.97 9.07 2.90
N MET A 164 -5.67 8.22 2.14
CA MET A 164 -6.28 8.51 0.86
C MET A 164 -7.78 8.24 1.02
N SER A 165 -8.61 9.27 0.87
CA SER A 165 -10.09 9.17 0.91
C SER A 165 -10.64 8.34 2.08
N GLY A 166 -10.26 8.68 3.30
CA GLY A 166 -10.65 7.96 4.52
C GLY A 166 -9.97 8.55 5.75
N SER A 167 -9.79 7.72 6.77
CA SER A 167 -9.08 8.06 8.00
C SER A 167 -8.07 6.97 8.36
N LEU A 168 -6.95 7.35 8.96
CA LEU A 168 -5.91 6.45 9.45
C LEU A 168 -5.60 6.84 10.90
N SER A 169 -5.62 5.87 11.81
CA SER A 169 -5.35 6.05 13.24
C SER A 169 -4.58 4.85 13.80
N PRO A 170 -3.77 5.02 14.86
CA PRO A 170 -3.25 3.88 15.58
C PRO A 170 -4.41 3.16 16.28
N SER A 171 -4.33 1.84 16.39
CA SER A 171 -5.30 1.01 17.12
C SER A 171 -4.60 -0.13 17.85
N SER A 172 -5.12 -0.48 19.03
CA SER A 172 -4.64 -1.62 19.83
C SER A 172 -5.63 -2.80 19.82
N SER A 173 -6.63 -2.78 18.93
CA SER A 173 -7.68 -3.81 18.88
C SER A 173 -7.25 -5.06 18.11
N GLU A 174 -6.51 -4.87 17.03
CA GLU A 174 -6.03 -5.90 16.11
C GLU A 174 -4.59 -5.53 15.77
N VAL A 175 -3.65 -6.30 16.31
CA VAL A 175 -2.21 -5.99 16.27
C VAL A 175 -1.49 -7.27 15.85
N HIS A 176 -0.56 -7.16 14.90
CA HIS A 176 0.24 -8.31 14.49
C HIS A 176 1.43 -8.48 15.45
N THR A 177 2.16 -7.39 15.71
CA THR A 177 3.26 -7.35 16.68
C THR A 177 3.22 -6.04 17.48
N GLY A 178 3.71 -6.04 18.71
CA GLY A 178 3.85 -4.81 19.49
C GLY A 178 2.57 -4.45 20.25
N ALA A 179 2.29 -3.16 20.38
CA ALA A 179 1.16 -2.63 21.12
C ALA A 179 0.07 -2.03 20.23
N GLN A 180 0.42 -1.65 18.99
CA GLN A 180 -0.49 -0.94 18.10
C GLN A 180 -0.32 -1.42 16.65
N ALA A 181 -1.32 -1.11 15.83
CA ALA A 181 -1.28 -1.24 14.37
C ALA A 181 -1.98 -0.03 13.74
N GLY A 182 -1.75 0.19 12.46
CA GLY A 182 -2.43 1.23 11.69
C GLY A 182 -3.80 0.77 11.26
N PHE A 183 -4.86 1.40 11.75
CA PHE A 183 -6.23 1.14 11.30
C PHE A 183 -6.67 2.19 10.28
N PHE A 184 -6.96 1.75 9.06
CA PHE A 184 -7.61 2.56 8.04
C PHE A 184 -9.09 2.22 7.94
N THR A 185 -9.93 3.24 7.80
CA THR A 185 -11.34 3.08 7.43
C THR A 185 -11.81 4.26 6.60
N GLY A 186 -12.71 3.98 5.64
CA GLY A 186 -13.39 5.03 4.91
C GLY A 186 -14.59 4.54 4.12
N THR A 187 -15.33 5.51 3.60
CA THR A 187 -16.41 5.32 2.63
C THR A 187 -16.31 6.45 1.61
N ALA A 188 -16.26 6.12 0.33
CA ALA A 188 -16.09 7.09 -0.75
C ALA A 188 -16.81 6.60 -2.04
N PRO A 189 -17.03 7.45 -3.04
CA PRO A 189 -17.47 6.99 -4.36
C PRO A 189 -16.44 6.05 -4.99
N LEU A 190 -16.87 5.10 -5.83
CA LEU A 190 -15.99 4.10 -6.50
C LEU A 190 -14.85 4.71 -7.35
N THR A 191 -14.97 5.98 -7.73
CA THR A 191 -13.93 6.73 -8.46
C THR A 191 -12.79 7.21 -7.57
N SER A 192 -12.97 7.17 -6.24
CA SER A 192 -11.98 7.62 -5.27
C SER A 192 -11.06 6.48 -4.86
N LEU A 193 -9.77 6.76 -4.83
CA LEU A 193 -8.80 5.80 -4.33
C LEU A 193 -8.72 5.92 -2.81
N MET A 194 -8.87 4.76 -2.14
CA MET A 194 -8.92 4.65 -0.70
C MET A 194 -7.70 3.91 -0.16
N GLY A 195 -7.16 4.34 0.97
CA GLY A 195 -6.15 3.59 1.71
C GLY A 195 -5.11 4.45 2.41
N SER A 196 -3.90 3.93 2.54
CA SER A 196 -2.78 4.59 3.20
C SER A 196 -1.56 4.68 2.29
N LYS A 197 -0.74 5.71 2.51
CA LYS A 197 0.46 6.00 1.73
C LYS A 197 1.54 6.59 2.62
N GLN A 198 2.79 6.24 2.35
CA GLN A 198 3.95 6.92 2.89
C GLN A 198 4.89 7.34 1.76
N MET A 199 5.32 8.61 1.78
CA MET A 199 6.41 9.08 0.92
C MET A 199 7.73 8.58 1.49
N ILE A 200 8.57 8.01 0.63
CA ILE A 200 9.89 7.51 1.00
C ILE A 200 10.91 8.59 0.69
N ASN A 201 11.87 8.79 1.58
CA ASN A 201 12.94 9.75 1.35
C ASN A 201 13.75 9.34 0.09
N PRO A 202 13.82 10.20 -0.94
CA PRO A 202 14.57 9.89 -2.16
C PRO A 202 16.05 9.55 -1.89
N ALA A 203 16.68 10.12 -0.86
CA ALA A 203 18.06 9.82 -0.49
C ALA A 203 18.29 8.34 -0.11
N TRP A 204 17.22 7.60 0.19
CA TRP A 204 17.26 6.18 0.52
C TRP A 204 17.05 5.29 -0.70
N ILE A 205 16.68 5.82 -1.86
CA ILE A 205 16.34 5.02 -3.03
C ILE A 205 17.36 5.29 -4.14
N THR A 206 17.93 4.22 -4.67
CA THR A 206 18.74 4.26 -5.89
C THR A 206 17.83 3.97 -7.09
N PRO A 207 17.71 4.89 -8.06
CA PRO A 207 16.94 4.65 -9.28
C PRO A 207 17.35 3.38 -10.01
N GLY A 208 16.36 2.62 -10.50
CA GLY A 208 16.54 1.36 -11.20
C GLY A 208 16.78 0.14 -10.29
N LYS A 209 17.11 0.36 -9.02
CA LYS A 209 17.38 -0.73 -8.07
C LYS A 209 16.08 -1.36 -7.55
N SER A 210 16.14 -2.66 -7.25
CA SER A 210 15.00 -3.43 -6.75
C SER A 210 14.90 -3.37 -5.23
N TYR A 211 13.69 -3.15 -4.74
CA TYR A 211 13.33 -3.14 -3.32
C TYR A 211 12.09 -3.99 -3.10
N LYS A 212 11.95 -4.65 -1.96
CA LYS A 212 10.73 -5.37 -1.59
C LYS A 212 9.98 -4.55 -0.57
N PHE A 213 8.78 -4.13 -0.93
CA PHE A 213 7.81 -3.57 0.01
C PHE A 213 6.93 -4.69 0.53
N SER A 214 6.81 -4.81 1.85
CA SER A 214 5.89 -5.73 2.52
C SER A 214 5.17 -5.07 3.69
N ALA A 215 4.01 -5.60 4.04
CA ALA A 215 3.30 -5.27 5.26
C ALA A 215 2.39 -6.44 5.65
N TRP A 216 2.15 -6.60 6.96
CA TRP A 216 1.10 -7.49 7.45
C TRP A 216 -0.21 -6.74 7.38
N VAL A 217 -1.22 -7.34 6.72
CA VAL A 217 -2.50 -6.68 6.46
C VAL A 217 -3.64 -7.59 6.86
N HIS A 218 -4.59 -7.06 7.63
CA HIS A 218 -5.85 -7.72 7.96
C HIS A 218 -7.00 -6.86 7.43
N ILE A 219 -7.69 -7.34 6.39
CA ILE A 219 -8.83 -6.64 5.80
C ILE A 219 -10.10 -6.99 6.57
N THR A 220 -10.78 -6.00 7.13
CA THR A 220 -11.96 -6.22 7.97
C THR A 220 -13.27 -5.92 7.27
N ASP A 221 -13.26 -5.00 6.30
CA ASP A 221 -14.45 -4.67 5.54
C ASP A 221 -14.13 -4.21 4.12
N THR A 222 -14.97 -4.65 3.18
CA THR A 222 -14.89 -4.29 1.76
C THR A 222 -16.28 -4.17 1.19
N ILE A 223 -16.60 -3.01 0.62
CA ILE A 223 -17.88 -2.75 -0.05
C ILE A 223 -17.59 -2.34 -1.49
N ASN A 224 -18.12 -3.12 -2.45
CA ASN A 224 -17.94 -2.93 -3.90
C ASN A 224 -16.48 -2.69 -4.31
N CYS A 225 -15.55 -3.42 -3.69
CA CYS A 225 -14.14 -3.28 -4.00
C CYS A 225 -13.78 -3.98 -5.31
N GLY A 226 -12.90 -3.34 -6.08
CA GLY A 226 -12.10 -4.04 -7.07
C GLY A 226 -10.99 -4.86 -6.38
N TYR A 227 -9.79 -4.83 -6.97
CA TYR A 227 -8.61 -5.42 -6.35
C TYR A 227 -8.11 -4.57 -5.18
N ARG A 228 -7.73 -5.21 -4.07
CA ARG A 228 -6.95 -4.56 -3.02
C ARG A 228 -5.47 -4.79 -3.30
N THR A 229 -4.71 -3.73 -3.17
CA THR A 229 -3.35 -3.70 -3.70
C THR A 229 -2.37 -3.15 -2.69
N ILE A 230 -1.17 -3.72 -2.74
CA ILE A 230 0.03 -3.17 -2.14
C ILE A 230 0.87 -2.61 -3.29
N VAL A 231 1.28 -1.35 -3.20
CA VAL A 231 1.74 -0.59 -4.37
C VAL A 231 3.00 0.20 -4.07
N CYS A 232 3.92 0.18 -5.01
CA CYS A 232 5.00 1.16 -5.10
C CYS A 232 4.51 2.29 -6.02
N GLY A 233 4.39 3.49 -5.51
CA GLY A 233 3.94 4.69 -6.23
C GLY A 233 5.02 5.75 -6.32
N HIS A 234 4.68 6.91 -6.87
CA HIS A 234 5.59 8.05 -7.02
C HIS A 234 4.82 9.36 -7.11
N GLY A 235 5.40 10.50 -6.75
CA GLY A 235 4.68 11.77 -6.80
C GLY A 235 3.60 11.90 -5.73
N ASN A 236 2.93 13.06 -5.74
CA ASN A 236 1.83 13.36 -4.82
C ASN A 236 0.48 12.81 -5.30
N GLY A 237 0.41 12.32 -6.54
CA GLY A 237 -0.80 11.69 -7.07
C GLY A 237 -1.21 10.45 -6.27
N GLN A 238 -2.51 10.23 -6.14
CA GLN A 238 -3.04 9.05 -5.47
C GLN A 238 -2.97 7.81 -6.37
N GLY A 239 -3.19 7.94 -7.69
CA GLY A 239 -3.23 6.81 -8.62
C GLY A 239 -1.89 6.44 -9.30
N THR A 240 -0.81 7.14 -8.98
CA THR A 240 0.51 6.88 -9.59
C THR A 240 1.07 5.54 -9.13
N THR A 241 1.66 4.80 -10.05
CA THR A 241 2.03 3.40 -9.86
C THR A 241 3.34 3.09 -10.60
N SER A 242 4.26 2.44 -9.90
CA SER A 242 5.47 1.84 -10.46
C SER A 242 5.36 0.31 -10.47
N ALA A 243 4.83 -0.30 -9.40
CA ALA A 243 4.58 -1.74 -9.31
C ALA A 243 3.35 -2.03 -8.43
N VAL A 244 2.68 -3.16 -8.68
CA VAL A 244 1.44 -3.56 -7.97
C VAL A 244 1.55 -5.02 -7.54
N GLY A 245 1.31 -5.26 -6.25
CA GLY A 245 0.99 -6.56 -5.68
C GLY A 245 -0.49 -6.61 -5.25
N PHE A 246 -1.00 -7.81 -5.05
CA PHE A 246 -2.39 -8.05 -4.68
C PHE A 246 -2.51 -8.56 -3.26
N ILE A 247 -3.55 -8.10 -2.56
CA ILE A 247 -3.87 -8.54 -1.20
C ILE A 247 -5.07 -9.47 -1.28
N GLY A 248 -4.88 -10.72 -0.87
CA GLY A 248 -5.92 -11.74 -0.84
C GLY A 248 -7.01 -11.45 0.19
N ASN A 249 -8.13 -12.18 0.08
CA ASN A 249 -9.12 -12.26 1.17
C ASN A 249 -8.53 -13.10 2.29
N THR A 250 -8.34 -12.49 3.45
CA THR A 250 -7.83 -13.16 4.63
C THR A 250 -8.73 -12.82 5.81
N ALA A 251 -9.04 -13.84 6.62
CA ALA A 251 -9.83 -13.66 7.84
C ALA A 251 -8.98 -13.13 9.00
N ASP A 252 -7.67 -13.00 8.78
CA ASP A 252 -6.65 -12.60 9.74
C ASP A 252 -5.52 -11.87 8.98
N PHE A 253 -4.49 -11.42 9.69
CA PHE A 253 -3.29 -10.84 9.12
C PHE A 253 -2.63 -11.77 8.11
N ALA A 254 -2.26 -11.19 6.98
CA ALA A 254 -1.45 -11.86 5.97
C ALA A 254 -0.39 -10.93 5.41
N LEU A 255 0.77 -11.51 5.12
CA LEU A 255 1.88 -10.80 4.51
C LEU A 255 1.56 -10.47 3.05
N ALA A 256 1.34 -9.19 2.77
CA ALA A 256 1.28 -8.66 1.42
C ALA A 256 2.67 -8.17 1.01
N SER A 257 3.06 -8.36 -0.25
CA SER A 257 4.33 -7.83 -0.75
C SER A 257 4.32 -7.51 -2.25
N VAL A 258 5.22 -6.62 -2.65
CA VAL A 258 5.50 -6.25 -4.04
C VAL A 258 6.97 -5.87 -4.18
N THR A 259 7.59 -6.24 -5.31
CA THR A 259 8.94 -5.77 -5.65
C THR A 259 8.83 -4.45 -6.41
N CYS A 260 9.42 -3.40 -5.86
CA CYS A 260 9.52 -2.06 -6.39
C CYS A 260 10.81 -1.86 -7.18
N SER A 261 10.74 -1.07 -8.24
CA SER A 261 11.87 -0.35 -8.82
C SER A 261 11.34 0.98 -9.35
N TRP A 262 12.07 2.06 -9.14
CA TRP A 262 11.69 3.40 -9.59
C TRP A 262 12.66 3.88 -10.66
N THR A 263 12.16 4.33 -11.80
CA THR A 263 13.00 5.02 -12.79
C THR A 263 13.50 6.36 -12.24
N GLN A 264 14.50 6.97 -12.89
CA GLN A 264 15.01 8.30 -12.51
C GLN A 264 13.87 9.32 -12.38
N ALA A 265 12.97 9.41 -13.37
CA ALA A 265 11.84 10.33 -13.35
C ALA A 265 10.83 10.03 -12.22
N GLN A 266 10.59 8.75 -11.92
CA GLN A 266 9.69 8.36 -10.82
C GLN A 266 10.31 8.67 -9.45
N TRP A 267 11.62 8.50 -9.32
CA TRP A 267 12.38 8.85 -8.12
C TRP A 267 12.37 10.37 -7.89
N GLU A 268 12.58 11.17 -8.93
CA GLU A 268 12.50 12.64 -8.88
C GLU A 268 11.11 13.14 -8.50
N ALA A 269 10.06 12.43 -8.92
CA ALA A 269 8.69 12.73 -8.50
C ALA A 269 8.46 12.44 -7.00
N GLY A 270 9.32 11.64 -6.35
CA GLY A 270 9.22 11.24 -4.95
C GLY A 270 8.64 9.83 -4.82
N PRO A 271 9.44 8.81 -4.46
CA PRO A 271 8.97 7.44 -4.32
C PRO A 271 7.99 7.31 -3.15
N SER A 272 7.05 6.36 -3.24
CA SER A 272 6.10 6.09 -2.17
C SER A 272 5.71 4.62 -2.11
N VAL A 273 5.22 4.20 -0.96
CA VAL A 273 4.62 2.88 -0.72
C VAL A 273 3.19 3.06 -0.22
N GLN A 274 2.30 2.16 -0.63
CA GLN A 274 0.86 2.36 -0.46
C GLN A 274 0.12 1.03 -0.25
N ILE A 275 -0.93 1.06 0.56
CA ILE A 275 -1.96 0.03 0.61
C ILE A 275 -3.26 0.70 0.21
N ARG A 276 -3.86 0.25 -0.90
CA ARG A 276 -4.99 0.97 -1.50
C ARG A 276 -5.92 0.12 -2.34
N SER A 277 -7.12 0.62 -2.56
CA SER A 277 -8.11 0.02 -3.46
C SER A 277 -9.11 1.05 -3.99
N TYR A 278 -9.80 0.69 -5.08
CA TYR A 278 -11.02 1.35 -5.53
C TYR A 278 -12.21 0.60 -4.93
N CYS A 279 -12.86 1.23 -3.96
CA CYS A 279 -13.95 0.65 -3.18
C CYS A 279 -15.00 1.73 -2.89
N SER A 280 -16.23 1.32 -2.58
CA SER A 280 -17.18 2.24 -1.94
C SER A 280 -17.02 2.27 -0.42
N GLY A 281 -16.45 1.21 0.16
CA GLY A 281 -16.05 1.14 1.56
C GLY A 281 -14.84 0.21 1.72
N PHE A 282 -13.86 0.63 2.51
CA PHE A 282 -12.64 -0.14 2.71
C PHE A 282 -12.10 0.09 4.12
N SER A 283 -11.92 -0.99 4.88
CA SER A 283 -11.30 -0.95 6.20
C SER A 283 -10.29 -2.08 6.35
N PHE A 284 -9.14 -1.77 6.95
CA PHE A 284 -8.08 -2.73 7.20
C PHE A 284 -7.16 -2.29 8.33
N TYR A 285 -6.51 -3.26 8.97
CA TYR A 285 -5.34 -3.05 9.81
C TYR A 285 -4.08 -3.33 9.01
N MET A 286 -3.03 -2.56 9.25
CA MET A 286 -1.70 -2.81 8.72
C MET A 286 -0.63 -2.63 9.79
N ASP A 287 0.39 -3.47 9.73
CA ASP A 287 1.43 -3.55 10.73
C ASP A 287 2.75 -4.03 10.11
N ASP A 288 3.85 -3.83 10.82
CA ASP A 288 5.19 -4.34 10.51
C ASP A 288 5.61 -4.11 9.03
N ALA A 289 5.41 -2.89 8.53
CA ALA A 289 5.74 -2.54 7.16
C ALA A 289 7.25 -2.46 6.92
N THR A 290 7.74 -3.04 5.82
CA THR A 290 9.16 -3.04 5.47
C THR A 290 9.39 -2.63 4.02
N LEU A 291 10.42 -1.84 3.77
CA LEU A 291 10.95 -1.57 2.43
C LEU A 291 12.46 -1.79 2.44
N GLU A 292 12.87 -2.94 1.92
CA GLU A 292 14.25 -3.42 1.98
C GLU A 292 14.80 -3.62 0.57
N GLU A 293 16.10 -3.47 0.40
CA GLU A 293 16.76 -3.74 -0.87
C GLU A 293 16.77 -5.25 -1.17
N VAL A 294 16.55 -5.63 -2.43
CA VAL A 294 16.64 -7.02 -2.87
C VAL A 294 17.89 -7.18 -3.74
N GLU A 295 18.77 -8.10 -3.37
CA GLU A 295 19.87 -8.50 -4.24
C GLU A 295 19.29 -9.19 -5.48
N THR A 296 19.45 -8.56 -6.64
CA THR A 296 19.24 -9.24 -7.92
C THR A 296 20.44 -10.15 -8.16
N LEU A 297 20.24 -11.47 -8.12
CA LEU A 297 21.20 -12.43 -8.64
C LEU A 297 21.38 -12.10 -10.14
N GLY A 298 22.55 -11.55 -10.47
CA GLY A 298 22.96 -11.23 -11.84
C GLY A 298 23.23 -12.45 -12.69
#